data_AF-H0SBC4-F1
#
_entry.id   AF-H0SBC4-F1
#
_cell.length_a   1.000
_cell.length_b   1.000
_cell.length_c   1.000
_cell.angle_alpha   90.00
_cell.angle_beta   90.00
_cell.angle_gamma   90.00
#
_symmetry.space_group_name_H-M   'P 1'
#
loop_
_entity.id
_entity.type
_entity.pdbx_description
1 polymer ?
#
loop_
_entity_poly.entity_id
_entity_poly.type
_entity_poly.pdbx_seq_one_letter_code
_entity_poly.pdbx_strand_id
1 'polypeptide(L)'
;MADKPRIKLPKEAKKGEIIQIKTLVSHLMESGQRKDAQGKPIPRKIINKFTCEFNGKPVFSCVLEPAISANPYIQFDARIDEEGTFKFAWTDDDGSVVTAEEKIALKA
;
A
#
# COMPACT_ATOMS: atom_id res chain seq x y z
N MET A 1 9.04 -3.80 15.44
CA MET A 1 9.39 -3.70 14.01
C MET A 1 8.09 -3.91 13.25
N ALA A 2 7.68 -2.98 12.39
CA ALA A 2 6.49 -3.17 11.57
C ALA A 2 6.72 -4.40 10.67
N ASP A 3 5.74 -5.30 10.60
CA ASP A 3 5.85 -6.51 9.77
C ASP A 3 6.04 -6.12 8.31
N LYS A 4 6.83 -6.91 7.58
CA LYS A 4 7.07 -6.73 6.15
C LYS A 4 5.71 -6.64 5.40
N PRO A 5 5.50 -5.62 4.53
CA PRO A 5 4.30 -5.54 3.71
C PRO A 5 4.10 -6.80 2.88
N ARG A 6 2.84 -7.22 2.72
CA ARG A 6 2.45 -8.36 1.90
C ARG A 6 1.96 -7.85 0.56
N ILE A 7 2.70 -8.16 -0.50
CA ILE A 7 2.35 -7.76 -1.87
C ILE A 7 2.14 -9.02 -2.72
N LYS A 8 1.12 -8.99 -3.57
CA LYS A 8 0.82 -10.06 -4.52
C LYS A 8 0.57 -9.46 -5.91
N LEU A 9 1.44 -9.81 -6.83
CA LEU A 9 1.30 -9.65 -8.29
C LEU A 9 1.94 -10.86 -8.99
N PRO A 10 1.63 -11.10 -10.28
CA PRO A 10 2.36 -12.07 -11.10
C PRO A 10 3.84 -11.69 -11.24
N LYS A 11 4.74 -12.68 -11.34
CA LYS A 11 6.16 -12.41 -11.63
C LYS A 11 6.41 -12.05 -13.09
N GLU A 12 5.48 -12.43 -13.97
CA GLU A 12 5.57 -12.24 -15.42
C GLU A 12 4.21 -11.85 -16.01
N ALA A 13 4.21 -10.98 -17.01
CA ALA A 13 3.02 -10.57 -17.75
C ALA A 13 3.32 -10.46 -19.25
N LYS A 14 2.32 -10.65 -20.11
CA LYS A 14 2.44 -10.32 -21.53
C LYS A 14 2.44 -8.80 -21.69
N LYS A 15 3.10 -8.31 -22.73
CA LYS A 15 3.01 -6.89 -23.10
C LYS A 15 1.54 -6.49 -23.33
N GLY A 16 1.11 -5.42 -22.69
CA GLY A 16 -0.27 -4.92 -22.69
C GLY A 16 -1.23 -5.67 -21.76
N GLU A 17 -0.78 -6.70 -21.02
CA GLU A 17 -1.61 -7.43 -20.05
C GLU A 17 -1.96 -6.52 -18.87
N ILE A 18 -3.22 -6.58 -18.44
CA ILE A 18 -3.68 -5.92 -17.21
C ILE A 18 -3.57 -6.94 -16.09
N ILE A 19 -2.75 -6.63 -15.09
CA ILE A 19 -2.59 -7.46 -13.90
C ILE A 19 -3.28 -6.82 -12.70
N GLN A 20 -3.70 -7.67 -11.78
CA GLN A 20 -4.21 -7.23 -10.48
C GLN A 20 -3.09 -7.22 -9.45
N ILE A 21 -2.95 -6.11 -8.75
CA ILE A 21 -1.99 -5.91 -7.68
C ILE A 21 -2.75 -5.83 -6.37
N LYS A 22 -2.29 -6.59 -5.37
CA LYS A 22 -2.87 -6.62 -4.02
C LYS A 22 -1.79 -6.29 -3.01
N THR A 23 -2.11 -5.41 -2.09
CA THR A 23 -1.20 -5.02 -1.01
C THR A 23 -1.90 -5.10 0.34
N LEU A 24 -1.16 -5.46 1.37
CA LEU A 24 -1.58 -5.42 2.76
C LEU A 24 -0.38 -5.01 3.62
N VAL A 25 -0.56 -3.99 4.45
CA VAL A 25 0.45 -3.50 5.39
C VAL A 25 -0.06 -3.67 6.82
N SER A 26 0.78 -4.19 7.72
CA SER A 26 0.42 -4.39 9.13
C SER A 26 0.37 -3.03 9.84
N HIS A 27 -0.81 -2.61 10.26
CA HIS A 27 -1.01 -1.31 10.92
C HIS A 27 -2.32 -1.28 11.71
N LEU A 28 -2.32 -0.67 12.91
CA LEU A 28 -3.50 -0.64 13.78
C LEU A 28 -4.63 0.23 13.21
N MET A 29 -4.29 1.29 12.48
CA MET A 29 -5.23 2.30 11.97
C MET A 29 -6.11 2.88 13.10
N GLU A 30 -5.47 3.42 14.13
CA GLU A 30 -6.18 4.04 15.24
C GLU A 30 -6.94 5.28 14.73
N SER A 31 -8.27 5.18 14.75
CA SER A 31 -9.14 6.14 14.05
C SER A 31 -9.30 7.48 14.77
N GLY A 32 -8.91 7.53 16.05
CA GLY A 32 -9.20 8.68 16.92
C GLY A 32 -10.53 8.59 17.66
N GLN A 33 -11.37 7.59 17.35
CA GLN A 33 -12.72 7.45 17.91
C GLN A 33 -12.77 6.53 19.15
N ARG A 34 -11.76 5.67 19.32
CA ARG A 34 -11.67 4.77 20.46
C ARG A 34 -11.32 5.55 21.73
N LYS A 35 -11.82 5.08 22.87
CA LYS A 35 -11.49 5.60 24.19
C LYS A 35 -10.63 4.61 24.96
N ASP A 36 -9.75 5.13 25.81
CA ASP A 36 -8.97 4.34 26.76
C ASP A 36 -9.81 3.90 27.97
N ALA A 37 -9.19 3.18 28.90
CA ALA A 37 -9.86 2.69 30.11
C ALA A 37 -10.33 3.83 31.04
N GLN A 38 -9.77 5.03 30.90
CA GLN A 38 -10.13 6.24 31.63
C GLN A 38 -11.17 7.08 30.88
N GLY A 39 -11.65 6.62 29.72
CA GLY A 39 -12.65 7.30 28.90
C GLY A 39 -12.10 8.44 28.03
N LYS A 40 -10.78 8.63 27.97
CA LYS A 40 -10.16 9.66 27.13
C LYS A 40 -10.02 9.17 25.68
N PRO A 41 -10.20 10.05 24.68
CA PRO A 41 -10.01 9.68 23.28
C PRO A 41 -8.55 9.32 23.03
N ILE A 42 -8.34 8.22 22.30
CA ILE A 42 -7.01 7.79 21.85
C ILE A 42 -6.70 8.60 20.59
N PRO A 43 -5.53 9.25 20.48
CA PRO A 43 -5.19 10.05 19.30
C PRO A 43 -5.20 9.21 18.02
N ARG A 44 -5.67 9.83 16.93
CA ARG A 44 -5.59 9.24 15.58
C ARG A 44 -4.13 8.91 15.26
N LYS A 45 -3.94 7.71 14.71
CA LYS A 45 -2.69 7.27 14.10
C LYS A 45 -3.02 6.29 12.98
N ILE A 46 -2.99 6.76 11.74
CA ILE A 46 -3.28 5.96 10.56
C ILE A 46 -2.18 6.08 9.51
N ILE A 47 -2.15 5.13 8.59
CA ILE A 47 -1.54 5.35 7.28
C ILE A 47 -2.47 6.30 6.53
N ASN A 48 -1.95 7.48 6.16
CA ASN A 48 -2.72 8.55 5.54
C ASN A 48 -2.52 8.67 4.02
N LYS A 49 -1.47 8.03 3.48
CA LYS A 49 -1.18 8.05 2.05
C LYS A 49 -0.61 6.71 1.59
N PHE A 50 -1.06 6.25 0.44
CA PHE A 50 -0.46 5.15 -0.29
C PHE A 50 -0.11 5.60 -1.71
N THR A 51 1.05 5.14 -2.19
CA THR A 51 1.50 5.36 -3.57
C THR A 51 2.11 4.09 -4.14
N CYS A 52 1.89 3.91 -5.44
CA CYS A 52 2.51 2.88 -6.26
C CYS A 52 3.08 3.53 -7.52
N GLU A 53 4.37 3.30 -7.77
CA GLU A 53 5.08 3.74 -8.96
C GLU A 53 5.61 2.51 -9.72
N PHE A 54 5.73 2.63 -11.03
CA PHE A 54 6.36 1.63 -11.89
C PHE A 54 7.43 2.31 -12.74
N ASN A 55 8.68 1.85 -12.63
CA ASN A 55 9.84 2.49 -13.28
C ASN A 55 9.91 4.01 -13.03
N GLY A 56 9.57 4.45 -11.82
CA GLY A 56 9.55 5.86 -11.40
C GLY A 56 8.35 6.68 -11.91
N LYS A 57 7.39 6.06 -12.61
CA LYS A 57 6.15 6.72 -13.06
C LYS A 57 4.99 6.37 -12.12
N PRO A 58 4.16 7.34 -11.69
CA PRO A 58 2.99 7.06 -10.87
C PRO A 58 2.00 6.12 -11.57
N VAL A 59 1.59 5.07 -10.88
CA VAL A 59 0.54 4.13 -11.32
C VAL A 59 -0.75 4.36 -10.55
N PHE A 60 -0.64 4.47 -9.23
CA PHE A 60 -1.79 4.66 -8.36
C PHE A 60 -1.38 5.45 -7.12
N SER A 61 -2.29 6.29 -6.62
CA SER A 61 -2.14 6.92 -5.32
C SER A 61 -3.50 7.15 -4.70
N CYS A 62 -3.56 7.10 -3.36
CA CYS A 62 -4.75 7.48 -2.63
C CYS A 62 -4.40 8.12 -1.29
N VAL A 63 -5.32 8.97 -0.83
CA VAL A 63 -5.39 9.43 0.55
C VAL A 63 -6.26 8.43 1.31
N LEU A 64 -5.76 7.99 2.46
CA LEU A 64 -6.45 7.07 3.36
C LEU A 64 -6.95 7.87 4.55
N GLU A 65 -8.18 7.58 4.98
CA GLU A 65 -8.84 8.27 6.10
C GLU A 65 -9.21 7.28 7.20
N PRO A 66 -9.58 7.74 8.42
CA PRO A 66 -9.78 6.90 9.60
C PRO A 66 -10.83 5.79 9.49
N ALA A 67 -11.66 5.81 8.45
CA ALA A 67 -12.65 4.76 8.19
C ALA A 67 -12.05 3.51 7.52
N ILE A 68 -10.78 3.54 7.11
CA ILE A 68 -10.07 2.38 6.58
C ILE A 68 -9.73 1.42 7.72
N SER A 69 -10.08 0.15 7.54
CA SER A 69 -9.82 -0.91 8.52
C SER A 69 -8.34 -1.06 8.87
N ALA A 70 -8.08 -1.57 10.07
CA ALA A 70 -6.78 -2.09 10.47
C ALA A 70 -6.23 -3.07 9.42
N ASN A 71 -4.91 -3.08 9.27
CA ASN A 71 -4.19 -3.77 8.21
C ASN A 71 -4.67 -3.37 6.80
N PRO A 72 -4.48 -2.10 6.39
CA PRO A 72 -5.03 -1.60 5.13
C PRO A 72 -4.72 -2.51 3.95
N TYR A 73 -5.79 -2.98 3.30
CA TYR A 73 -5.75 -3.76 2.07
C TYR A 73 -6.13 -2.87 0.89
N ILE A 74 -5.27 -2.82 -0.12
CA ILE A 74 -5.51 -2.04 -1.34
C ILE A 74 -5.31 -2.95 -2.54
N GLN A 75 -6.31 -2.96 -3.43
CA GLN A 75 -6.30 -3.69 -4.68
C GLN A 75 -6.60 -2.73 -5.83
N PHE A 76 -5.78 -2.81 -6.87
CA PHE A 76 -5.93 -2.04 -8.10
C PHE A 76 -5.31 -2.81 -9.26
N ASP A 77 -5.60 -2.37 -10.48
CA ASP A 77 -5.08 -3.00 -11.70
C ASP A 77 -4.05 -2.09 -12.36
N ALA A 78 -3.06 -2.70 -13.03
CA ALA A 78 -2.03 -1.99 -13.79
C ALA A 78 -1.79 -2.70 -15.13
N ARG A 79 -1.63 -1.92 -16.20
CA ARG A 79 -1.21 -2.43 -17.51
C ARG A 79 0.32 -2.53 -17.55
N ILE A 80 0.83 -3.65 -18.05
CA ILE A 80 2.27 -3.93 -18.14
C ILE A 80 2.72 -3.87 -19.60
N ASP A 81 3.40 -2.80 -19.98
CA ASP A 81 3.92 -2.61 -21.35
C ASP A 81 5.42 -2.91 -21.47
N GLU A 82 6.13 -2.93 -20.34
CA GLU A 82 7.56 -3.18 -20.22
C GLU A 82 7.87 -3.93 -18.91
N GLU A 83 9.03 -4.58 -18.85
CA GLU A 83 9.55 -5.13 -17.60
C GLU A 83 10.02 -4.01 -16.66
N GLY A 84 10.05 -4.29 -15.36
CA GLY A 84 10.42 -3.25 -14.41
C GLY A 84 10.17 -3.58 -12.96
N THR A 85 10.21 -2.52 -12.16
CA THR A 85 10.03 -2.59 -10.71
C THR A 85 8.87 -1.71 -10.28
N PHE A 86 7.93 -2.32 -9.55
CA PHE A 86 6.96 -1.59 -8.76
C PHE A 86 7.59 -1.15 -7.45
N LYS A 87 7.36 0.11 -7.09
CA LYS A 87 7.71 0.67 -5.78
C LYS A 87 6.43 1.08 -5.08
N PHE A 88 6.28 0.63 -3.84
CA PHE A 88 5.13 0.91 -2.99
C PHE A 88 5.59 1.72 -1.79
N ALA A 89 4.81 2.72 -1.40
CA ALA A 89 5.05 3.48 -0.18
C ALA A 89 3.74 3.76 0.57
N TRP A 90 3.78 3.52 1.88
CA TRP A 90 2.73 3.85 2.84
C TRP A 90 3.28 4.88 3.83
N THR A 91 2.64 6.05 3.93
CA THR A 91 3.01 7.13 4.84
C THR A 91 2.06 7.14 6.03
N ASP A 92 2.61 7.16 7.23
CA ASP A 92 1.90 7.25 8.51
C ASP A 92 1.70 8.73 8.92
N ASP A 93 0.76 8.99 9.82
CA ASP A 93 0.52 10.30 10.43
C ASP A 93 1.75 10.82 11.20
N ASP A 94 2.62 9.93 11.71
CA ASP A 94 3.89 10.32 12.35
C ASP A 94 5.02 10.66 11.35
N GLY A 95 4.73 10.61 10.04
CA GLY A 95 5.67 10.90 8.97
C GLY A 95 6.59 9.73 8.61
N SER A 96 6.53 8.61 9.32
CA SER A 96 7.25 7.40 8.93
C SER A 96 6.72 6.84 7.62
N VAL A 97 7.62 6.23 6.84
CA VAL A 97 7.30 5.66 5.54
C VAL A 97 7.75 4.21 5.50
N VAL A 98 6.81 3.33 5.21
CA VAL A 98 7.09 1.92 4.89
C VAL A 98 7.17 1.79 3.38
N THR A 99 8.25 1.19 2.88
CA THR A 99 8.44 0.97 1.44
C THR A 99 8.62 -0.52 1.13
N ALA A 100 8.23 -0.91 -0.07
CA ALA A 100 8.51 -2.23 -0.63
C ALA A 100 8.65 -2.17 -2.15
N GLU A 101 9.36 -3.14 -2.71
CA GLU A 101 9.59 -3.26 -4.15
C GLU A 101 9.28 -4.66 -4.63
N GLU A 102 8.69 -4.77 -5.82
CA GLU A 102 8.44 -6.03 -6.50
C GLU A 102 8.75 -5.91 -7.99
N LYS A 103 9.42 -6.92 -8.53
CA LYS A 103 9.81 -6.96 -9.95
C LYS A 103 8.79 -7.71 -10.77
N ILE A 104 8.61 -7.28 -12.01
CA ILE A 104 7.83 -7.99 -13.03
C ILE A 104 8.63 -8.07 -14.32
N ALA A 105 8.66 -9.25 -14.93
CA ALA A 105 9.24 -9.47 -16.25
C ALA A 105 8.16 -9.57 -17.33
N LEU A 106 8.56 -9.41 -18.58
CA LEU A 106 7.69 -9.79 -19.70
C LEU A 106 7.81 -11.28 -19.98
N LYS A 107 6.67 -11.92 -20.27
CA LYS A 107 6.67 -13.28 -20.82
C LYS A 107 7.37 -13.25 -22.18
N ALA A 108 8.24 -14.24 -22.40
CA ALA A 108 8.87 -14.49 -23.69
C ALA A 108 7.82 -14.79 -24.78
#